data_AF-E6LJ26-F1
#
_entry.id   AF-E6LJ26-F1
#
_cell.length_a   1.000
_cell.length_b   1.000
_cell.length_c   1.000
_cell.angle_alpha   90.00
_cell.angle_beta   90.00
_cell.angle_gamma   90.00
#
_symmetry.space_group_name_H-M   'P 1'
#
loop_
_entity.id
_entity.type
_entity.pdbx_description
1 polymer ?
#
loop_
_entity_poly.entity_id
_entity_poly.type
_entity_poly.pdbx_seq_one_letter_code
_entity_poly.pdbx_strand_id
1 'polypeptide(L)' 'MNKANLSRSMSEKGCSPDNSACEGFFGRLKNEVFYQRDWKNTTINQFINQVDDYIHWYNNQRIKLSSGGIRPLQYRKK' A
#
# COMPACT_ATOMS: atom_id res chain seq x y z
N MET A 1 6.44 -10.10 -16.26
CA MET A 1 7.22 -11.18 -15.61
C MET A 1 8.42 -11.52 -16.50
N ASN A 2 8.30 -12.42 -17.49
CA ASN A 2 9.45 -12.84 -18.31
C ASN A 2 10.03 -11.74 -19.22
N LYS A 3 9.20 -10.92 -19.88
CA LYS A 3 9.69 -9.76 -20.68
C LYS A 3 10.40 -8.67 -19.85
N ALA A 4 10.15 -8.63 -18.54
CA ALA A 4 10.75 -7.66 -17.63
C ALA A 4 11.83 -8.29 -16.73
N ASN A 5 12.21 -9.56 -16.96
CA ASN A 5 13.09 -10.35 -16.10
C ASN A 5 12.71 -10.33 -14.61
N LEU A 6 11.41 -10.33 -14.33
CA LEU A 6 10.87 -10.40 -12.97
C LEU A 6 10.34 -11.81 -12.70
N SER A 7 10.93 -12.47 -11.72
CA SER A 7 10.44 -13.73 -11.17
C SER A 7 9.12 -13.50 -10.43
N ARG A 8 8.12 -14.32 -10.74
CA ARG A 8 6.87 -14.34 -9.96
C ARG A 8 7.15 -14.89 -8.58
N SER A 9 6.91 -14.09 -7.55
CA SER A 9 6.84 -14.57 -6.18
C SER A 9 5.37 -14.84 -5.82
N MET A 10 5.05 -16.09 -5.51
CA MET A 10 3.80 -16.46 -4.85
C MET A 10 4.18 -16.86 -3.42
N SER A 11 3.43 -16.45 -2.41
CA SER A 11 3.65 -16.91 -1.04
C SER A 11 3.58 -18.43 -0.97
N GLU A 12 4.46 -19.04 -0.17
CA GLU A 12 4.37 -20.47 0.07
C GLU A 12 3.09 -20.81 0.83
N LYS A 13 2.55 -22.00 0.58
CA LYS A 13 1.33 -22.45 1.25
C LYS A 13 1.58 -22.51 2.76
N GLY A 14 0.83 -21.69 3.52
CA GLY A 14 0.97 -21.59 4.98
C GLY A 14 2.01 -20.58 5.45
N CYS A 15 2.70 -19.87 4.55
CA CYS A 15 3.64 -18.81 4.91
C CYS A 15 2.95 -17.43 4.83
N SER A 16 2.17 -17.10 5.86
CA SER A 16 1.55 -15.76 5.98
C SER A 16 2.54 -14.58 6.04
N PRO A 17 3.78 -14.72 6.56
CA PRO A 17 4.75 -13.62 6.55
C PRO A 17 5.05 -13.07 5.15
N ASP A 18 5.06 -13.92 4.11
CA ASP A 18 5.36 -13.52 2.73
C ASP A 18 4.38 -12.46 2.19
N ASN A 19 3.11 -12.53 2.62
CA ASN A 19 2.06 -11.59 2.21
C ASN A 19 1.77 -10.50 3.25
N SER A 20 2.26 -10.67 4.48
CA SER A 20 1.92 -9.82 5.63
C SER A 20 2.13 -8.31 5.39
N ALA A 21 3.18 -7.93 4.65
CA ALA A 21 3.46 -6.55 4.32
C ALA A 21 2.39 -5.95 3.38
N CYS A 22 1.99 -6.70 2.36
CA CYS A 22 0.93 -6.32 1.42
C CYS A 22 -0.43 -6.26 2.12
N GLU A 23 -0.76 -7.27 2.92
CA GLU A 23 -2.00 -7.29 3.72
C GLU A 23 -2.07 -6.09 4.66
N GLY A 24 -0.95 -5.77 5.33
CA GLY A 24 -0.85 -4.62 6.21
C GLY A 24 -1.06 -3.28 5.49
N PHE A 25 -0.64 -3.16 4.23
CA PHE A 25 -0.92 -1.98 3.42
C PHE A 25 -2.41 -1.92 3.04
N PHE A 26 -2.97 -3.01 2.49
CA PHE A 26 -4.36 -3.03 2.04
C PHE A 26 -5.36 -2.85 3.18
N GLY A 27 -5.08 -3.40 4.36
CA GLY A 27 -5.90 -3.16 5.55
C GLY A 27 -5.95 -1.67 5.92
N ARG A 28 -4.83 -0.96 5.82
CA ARG A 28 -4.75 0.49 6.10
C ARG A 28 -5.45 1.31 5.04
N LEU A 29 -5.23 1.02 3.76
CA LEU A 29 -5.94 1.68 2.67
C LEU A 29 -7.46 1.58 2.87
N LYS A 30 -7.97 0.40 3.19
CA LYS A 30 -9.42 0.22 3.42
C LYS A 30 -9.91 0.99 4.65
N ASN A 31 -9.18 0.94 5.77
CA ASN A 31 -9.58 1.64 7.00
C ASN A 31 -9.48 3.16 6.89
N GLU A 32 -8.41 3.67 6.31
CA GLU A 32 -8.08 5.10 6.28
C GLU A 32 -8.74 5.84 5.11
N VAL A 33 -9.04 5.13 4.01
CA VAL A 33 -9.64 5.74 2.80
C VAL A 33 -11.07 5.25 2.55
N PHE A 34 -11.36 3.96 2.71
CA PHE A 34 -12.59 3.37 2.18
C PHE A 34 -13.76 3.31 3.18
N TYR A 35 -13.58 2.74 4.37
CA TYR A 35 -14.68 2.29 5.23
C TYR A 35 -15.52 3.39 5.90
N GLN A 36 -15.06 4.65 5.90
CA GLN A 36 -15.76 5.76 6.54
C GLN A 36 -16.14 6.87 5.54
N ARG A 37 -16.28 6.53 4.25
CA ARG A 37 -16.66 7.49 3.19
C ARG A 37 -17.83 6.97 2.37
N ASP A 38 -18.72 7.87 1.98
CA ASP A 38 -19.76 7.58 1.00
C ASP A 38 -19.21 7.81 -0.41
N TRP A 39 -19.30 6.78 -1.25
CA TRP A 39 -18.79 6.78 -2.61
C TRP A 39 -19.89 6.89 -3.68
N LYS A 40 -21.17 6.96 -3.29
CA LYS A 40 -22.32 6.94 -4.22
C LYS A 40 -22.24 8.00 -5.33
N ASN A 41 -21.69 9.17 -5.02
CA ASN A 41 -21.55 10.29 -5.96
C ASN A 41 -20.11 10.46 -6.48
N THR A 42 -19.23 9.49 -6.23
CA THR A 42 -17.84 9.55 -6.67
C THR A 42 -17.68 8.83 -8.00
N THR A 43 -17.12 9.51 -8.98
CA THR A 43 -16.76 8.89 -10.26
C THR A 43 -15.55 7.96 -10.10
N ILE A 44 -15.40 7.01 -11.02
CA ILE A 44 -14.23 6.11 -11.04
C ILE A 44 -12.92 6.90 -11.07
N ASN A 45 -12.84 7.98 -11.86
CA ASN A 45 -11.63 8.80 -11.95
C ASN A 45 -11.29 9.49 -10.63
N GLN A 46 -12.30 10.02 -9.92
CA GLN A 46 -12.09 10.61 -8.60
C GLN A 46 -11.63 9.56 -7.58
N PHE A 47 -12.19 8.35 -7.64
CA PHE A 47 -11.75 7.26 -6.79
C PHE A 47 -10.30 6.86 -7.07
N ILE A 48 -9.91 6.74 -8.35
CA ILE A 48 -8.53 6.45 -8.76
C ILE A 48 -7.57 7.51 -8.21
N ASN A 49 -7.88 8.80 -8.41
CA ASN A 49 -7.05 9.89 -7.90
C ASN A 49 -6.92 9.84 -6.37
N GLN A 50 -8.01 9.56 -5.66
CA GLN A 50 -7.99 9.46 -4.21
C GLN A 50 -7.11 8.29 -3.70
N VAL A 51 -7.07 7.17 -4.42
CA VAL A 51 -6.18 6.05 -4.12
C VAL A 51 -4.73 6.41 -4.45
N ASP A 52 -4.48 7.07 -5.58
CA ASP A 52 -3.16 7.52 -6.00
C ASP A 52 -2.54 8.51 -5.00
N ASP A 53 -3.30 9.53 -4.60
CA ASP A 53 -2.92 10.50 -3.56
C ASP A 53 -2.56 9.80 -2.24
N TYR A 54 -3.35 8.81 -1.84
CA TYR A 54 -3.07 8.04 -0.63
C TYR A 54 -1.78 7.24 -0.76
N ILE A 55 -1.51 6.59 -1.90
CA ILE A 55 -0.26 5.86 -2.14
C ILE A 55 0.94 6.80 -2.10
N HIS A 56 0.82 7.98 -2.72
CA HIS A 56 1.85 9.02 -2.68
C HIS A 56 2.13 9.48 -1.25
N TRP A 57 1.08 9.78 -0.47
CA TRP A 57 1.21 10.16 0.94
C TRP A 57 1.83 9.03 1.78
N TYR A 58 1.34 7.79 1.61
CA TYR A 58 1.80 6.62 2.35
C TYR A 58 3.31 6.40 2.18
N ASN A 59 3.81 6.53 0.94
CA ASN A 59 5.22 6.29 0.65
C ASN A 59 6.13 7.46 1.08
N ASN A 60 5.66 8.70 0.93
CA ASN A 60 6.52 9.88 1.02
C ASN A 60 6.38 10.67 2.31
N GLN A 61 5.27 10.56 3.03
CA GLN A 61 4.95 11.44 4.15
C GLN A 61 4.61 10.69 5.44
N ARG A 62 4.07 9.48 5.33
CA ARG A 62 3.67 8.68 6.49
C ARG A 62 4.85 8.37 7.42
N ILE A 63 4.71 8.73 8.69
CA ILE A 63 5.69 8.43 9.73
C ILE A 63 5.44 7.02 10.25
N LYS A 64 6.45 6.15 10.17
CA LYS A 64 6.36 4.79 10.73
C LYS A 64 7.26 4.68 11.95
N LEU A 65 6.65 4.71 13.14
CA LEU A 65 7.39 4.65 14.41
C LEU A 65 8.22 3.37 14.55
N SER A 66 7.71 2.23 14.09
CA SER A 66 8.45 0.96 14.08
C SER A 66 9.66 0.94 13.13
N SER A 67 9.82 1.96 12.28
CA SER A 67 11.00 2.16 11.44
C SER A 67 11.91 3.27 11.99
N GLY A 68 11.76 3.69 13.24
CA GLY A 68 12.52 4.80 13.82
C GLY A 68 12.01 6.18 13.38
N GLY A 69 10.72 6.28 13.00
CA GLY A 69 10.09 7.55 12.63
C GLY A 69 10.37 8.05 11.22
N ILE A 70 11.05 7.26 10.38
CA ILE A 70 11.31 7.64 8.98
C ILE A 70 10.19 7.20 8.04
N ARG A 71 10.14 7.89 6.88
CA ARG A 71 9.18 7.61 5.81
C ARG A 71 9.52 6.27 5.12
N PRO A 72 8.53 5.51 4.60
CA PRO A 72 8.80 4.23 3.95
C PRO A 72 9.83 4.31 2.81
N LEU A 73 9.76 5.35 1.98
CA LEU A 73 10.73 5.54 0.91
C LEU A 73 12.15 5.81 1.42
N GLN A 74 12.29 6.51 2.55
CA GLN A 74 13.60 6.74 3.18
C GLN A 74 14.15 5.44 3.77
N TYR A 75 13.31 4.61 4.37
CA TYR A 75 13.71 3.29 4.88
C TYR A 75 14.22 2.39 3.75
N ARG A 76 13.57 2.39 2.57
CA ARG A 76 13.97 1.58 1.42
C ARG A 76 15.29 2.01 0.75
N LYS A 77 15.67 3.28 0.91
CA LYS A 77 16.92 3.83 0.34
C LYS A 77 18.15 3.59 1.24
N LYS A 78 17.95 3.07 2.46
CA LYS A 78 19.03 2.53 3.29
C LYS A 78 19.32 1.10 2.86
#